data_AF-A0A208ZJ80-F1
#
_entry.id   AF-A0A208ZJ80-F1
#
_cell.length_a   1.000
_cell.length_b   1.000
_cell.length_c   1.000
_cell.angle_alpha   90.00
_cell.angle_beta   90.00
_cell.angle_gamma   90.00
#
_symmetry.space_group_name_H-M   'P 1'
#
loop_
_entity.id
_entity.type
_entity.pdbx_description
1 polymer ?
#
loop_
_entity_poly.entity_id
_entity_poly.type
_entity_poly.pdbx_seq_one_letter_code
_entity_poly.pdbx_strand_id
1 'polypeptide(L)'
;EGAKLVVNQGDVEIQAQHNTMALFAKQQVTITSSEDEIIITTPKTLTLNGGGSYLKLSQSGIEHGSAGDYIVKTANYLVPGSGSSLPLETPNFNVTEIILVNKVISKSFND
;
A
#
# COMPACT_ATOMS: atom_id res chain seq x y z
N GLU A 1 -34.17 8.95 20.81
CA GLU A 1 -34.30 7.52 21.20
C GLU A 1 -33.40 6.67 20.32
N GLY A 2 -33.04 5.45 20.74
CA GLY A 2 -32.08 4.59 20.04
C GLY A 2 -32.39 3.10 20.24
N ALA A 3 -31.59 2.23 19.61
CA ALA A 3 -31.73 0.78 19.70
C ALA A 3 -30.55 0.15 20.45
N LYS A 4 -30.80 -0.93 21.21
CA LYS A 4 -29.79 -1.70 21.92
C LYS A 4 -30.10 -3.19 21.79
N LEU A 5 -29.14 -3.97 21.30
CA LEU A 5 -29.18 -5.43 21.24
C LEU A 5 -28.16 -5.97 22.23
N VAL A 6 -28.59 -6.81 23.18
CA VAL A 6 -27.70 -7.46 24.15
C VAL A 6 -28.05 -8.93 24.23
N VAL A 7 -27.03 -9.77 24.23
CA VAL A 7 -27.12 -11.22 24.40
C VAL A 7 -26.20 -11.61 25.55
N ASN A 8 -26.72 -12.38 26.51
CA ASN A 8 -25.97 -12.81 27.71
C ASN A 8 -25.14 -14.07 27.43
N GLN A 9 -25.69 -14.99 26.64
CA GLN A 9 -25.06 -16.26 26.28
C GLN A 9 -25.49 -16.67 24.87
N GLY A 10 -24.59 -17.38 24.17
CA GLY A 10 -24.80 -17.83 22.80
C GLY A 10 -24.42 -16.78 21.75
N ASP A 11 -24.44 -17.21 20.50
CA ASP A 11 -23.94 -16.43 19.38
C ASP A 11 -24.99 -15.47 18.83
N VAL A 12 -24.51 -14.35 18.28
CA VAL A 12 -25.32 -13.41 17.50
C VAL A 12 -24.86 -13.46 16.07
N GLU A 13 -25.79 -13.78 15.17
CA GLU A 13 -25.53 -13.78 13.74
C GLU A 13 -26.44 -12.79 13.02
N ILE A 14 -25.83 -11.94 12.18
CA ILE A 14 -26.54 -10.98 11.35
C ILE A 14 -26.08 -11.22 9.92
N GLN A 15 -27.02 -11.50 9.00
CA GLN A 15 -26.69 -11.83 7.62
C GLN A 15 -27.59 -11.10 6.62
N ALA A 16 -27.04 -10.81 5.44
CA ALA A 16 -27.77 -10.37 4.24
C ALA A 16 -27.35 -11.24 3.05
N GLN A 17 -27.91 -12.46 2.95
CA GLN A 17 -27.43 -13.49 2.02
C GLN A 17 -27.59 -13.15 0.52
N HIS A 18 -28.55 -12.28 0.19
CA HIS A 18 -28.90 -11.94 -1.19
C HIS A 18 -28.86 -10.43 -1.44
N ASN A 19 -28.38 -9.64 -0.47
CA ASN A 19 -28.44 -8.18 -0.49
C ASN A 19 -27.24 -7.57 0.24
N THR A 20 -27.18 -6.24 0.25
CA THR A 20 -26.14 -5.49 0.92
C THR A 20 -26.44 -5.28 2.41
N MET A 21 -25.43 -5.49 3.25
CA MET A 21 -25.42 -5.02 4.64
C MET A 21 -24.66 -3.68 4.71
N ALA A 22 -25.23 -2.66 5.34
CA ALA A 22 -24.61 -1.35 5.51
C ALA A 22 -24.71 -0.90 6.97
N LEU A 23 -23.59 -0.44 7.54
CA LEU A 23 -23.51 0.15 8.88
C LEU A 23 -23.00 1.59 8.74
N PHE A 24 -23.75 2.55 9.25
CA PHE A 24 -23.41 3.97 9.18
C PHE A 24 -23.75 4.66 10.51
N ALA A 25 -22.86 5.53 10.98
CA ALA A 25 -23.08 6.36 12.16
C ALA A 25 -22.56 7.78 11.93
N LYS A 26 -23.29 8.78 12.44
CA LYS A 26 -22.89 10.20 12.34
C LYS A 26 -21.61 10.50 13.11
N GLN A 27 -21.36 9.79 14.21
CA GLN A 27 -20.23 10.05 15.12
C GLN A 27 -19.17 8.96 14.99
N GLN A 28 -19.44 7.77 15.52
CA GLN A 28 -18.46 6.69 15.61
C GLN A 28 -19.12 5.33 15.43
N VAL A 29 -18.36 4.40 14.83
CA VAL A 29 -18.60 2.96 14.86
C VAL A 29 -17.40 2.32 15.57
N THR A 30 -17.67 1.45 16.55
CA THR A 30 -16.63 0.73 17.30
C THR A 30 -16.89 -0.77 17.19
N ILE A 31 -15.84 -1.52 16.83
CA ILE A 31 -15.85 -2.99 16.79
C ILE A 31 -14.75 -3.46 17.73
N THR A 32 -15.07 -4.33 18.67
CA THR A 32 -14.13 -4.77 19.71
C THR A 32 -14.40 -6.24 20.04
N SER A 33 -13.34 -7.05 20.03
CA SER A 33 -13.31 -8.37 20.65
C SER A 33 -12.56 -8.23 21.98
N SER A 34 -13.14 -8.76 23.06
CA SER A 34 -12.56 -8.64 24.41
C SER A 34 -11.59 -9.77 24.76
N GLU A 35 -11.70 -10.91 24.08
CA GLU A 35 -10.99 -12.14 24.46
C GLU A 35 -10.21 -12.78 23.32
N ASP A 36 -10.62 -12.56 22.06
CA ASP A 36 -10.06 -13.27 20.92
C ASP A 36 -9.85 -12.32 19.72
N GLU A 37 -10.34 -12.64 18.53
CA GLU A 37 -10.02 -11.94 17.29
C GLU A 37 -11.20 -11.22 16.62
N ILE A 38 -10.87 -10.38 15.62
CA ILE A 38 -11.82 -9.82 14.67
C ILE A 38 -11.39 -10.31 13.27
N ILE A 39 -12.23 -11.14 12.64
CA ILE A 39 -11.99 -11.64 11.28
C ILE A 39 -12.87 -10.88 10.29
N ILE A 40 -12.24 -10.29 9.26
CA ILE A 40 -12.94 -9.63 8.15
C ILE A 40 -12.52 -10.31 6.85
N THR A 41 -13.44 -11.05 6.23
CA THR A 41 -13.18 -11.84 5.02
C THR A 41 -14.03 -11.34 3.86
N THR A 42 -13.44 -11.28 2.67
CA THR A 42 -14.11 -10.87 1.44
C THR A 42 -13.52 -11.63 0.25
N PRO A 43 -14.35 -12.12 -0.69
CA PRO A 43 -13.85 -12.88 -1.83
C PRO A 43 -13.20 -12.01 -2.91
N LYS A 44 -13.46 -10.69 -2.91
CA LYS A 44 -13.02 -9.77 -3.97
C LYS A 44 -12.04 -8.73 -3.46
N THR A 45 -12.48 -7.87 -2.55
CA THR A 45 -11.70 -6.71 -2.11
C THR A 45 -12.10 -6.27 -0.72
N LEU A 46 -11.11 -6.00 0.13
CA LEU A 46 -11.26 -5.26 1.39
C LEU A 46 -10.63 -3.89 1.20
N THR A 47 -11.37 -2.82 1.50
CA THR A 47 -10.84 -1.45 1.47
C THR A 47 -11.13 -0.77 2.80
N LEU A 48 -10.08 -0.33 3.48
CA LEU A 48 -10.16 0.48 4.70
C LEU A 48 -9.70 1.90 4.36
N ASN A 49 -10.61 2.87 4.48
CA ASN A 49 -10.36 4.27 4.08
C ASN A 49 -10.48 5.22 5.27
N GLY A 50 -9.66 6.27 5.29
CA GLY A 50 -9.76 7.36 6.27
C GLY A 50 -8.89 8.56 5.90
N GLY A 51 -9.47 9.77 5.95
CA GLY A 51 -8.71 11.01 5.75
C GLY A 51 -7.97 11.11 4.42
N GLY A 52 -8.49 10.50 3.34
CA GLY A 52 -7.84 10.44 2.02
C GLY A 52 -6.75 9.37 1.88
N SER A 53 -6.46 8.60 2.92
CA SER A 53 -5.57 7.43 2.88
C SER A 53 -6.37 6.14 2.90
N TYR A 54 -5.76 5.05 2.41
CA TYR A 54 -6.40 3.73 2.40
C TYR A 54 -5.42 2.55 2.45
N LEU A 55 -5.98 1.41 2.86
CA LEU A 55 -5.43 0.07 2.68
C LEU A 55 -6.41 -0.75 1.84
N LYS A 56 -5.91 -1.39 0.78
CA LYS A 56 -6.69 -2.25 -0.11
C LYS A 56 -6.05 -3.63 -0.21
N LEU A 57 -6.84 -4.67 0.03
CA LEU A 57 -6.49 -6.07 -0.17
C LEU A 57 -7.33 -6.63 -1.31
N SER A 58 -6.71 -7.23 -2.31
CA SER A 58 -7.39 -7.80 -3.47
C SER A 58 -6.61 -8.96 -4.09
N GLN A 59 -7.18 -9.60 -5.11
CA GLN A 59 -6.46 -10.62 -5.89
C GLN A 59 -5.18 -10.11 -6.56
N SER A 60 -5.09 -8.80 -6.81
CA SER A 60 -3.89 -8.16 -7.37
C SER A 60 -2.80 -7.90 -6.32
N GLY A 61 -3.09 -8.12 -5.04
CA GLY A 61 -2.15 -7.92 -3.93
C GLY A 61 -2.63 -6.90 -2.90
N ILE A 62 -1.65 -6.31 -2.22
CA ILE A 62 -1.81 -5.36 -1.11
C ILE A 62 -1.36 -3.98 -1.58
N GLU A 63 -2.19 -2.96 -1.32
CA GLU A 63 -1.92 -1.58 -1.71
C GLU A 63 -2.15 -0.63 -0.53
N HIS A 64 -1.14 0.19 -0.24
CA HIS A 64 -1.20 1.30 0.72
C HIS A 64 -1.15 2.60 -0.07
N GLY A 65 -2.19 3.44 0.03
CA GLY A 65 -2.25 4.73 -0.66
C GLY A 65 -2.46 5.87 0.32
N SER A 66 -1.70 6.95 0.17
CA SER A 66 -1.88 8.19 0.92
C SER A 66 -1.39 9.39 0.11
N ALA A 67 -2.00 10.55 0.34
CA ALA A 67 -1.49 11.83 -0.15
C ALA A 67 -0.39 12.43 0.75
N GLY A 68 -0.28 11.94 1.99
CA GLY A 68 0.72 12.37 2.97
C GLY A 68 1.78 11.30 3.22
N ASP A 69 2.53 11.50 4.31
CA ASP A 69 3.61 10.59 4.69
C ASP A 69 3.09 9.21 5.11
N TYR A 70 3.75 8.15 4.62
CA TYR A 70 3.58 6.80 5.13
C TYR A 70 4.65 6.51 6.20
N ILE A 71 4.28 6.66 7.47
CA ILE A 71 5.20 6.52 8.60
C ILE A 71 5.07 5.13 9.23
N VAL A 72 6.11 4.32 9.13
CA VAL A 72 6.20 3.00 9.77
C VAL A 72 7.14 3.09 10.97
N LYS A 73 6.61 2.92 12.19
CA LYS A 73 7.38 2.89 13.44
C LYS A 73 7.36 1.47 14.01
N THR A 74 8.46 0.74 13.84
CA THR A 74 8.59 -0.66 14.29
C THR A 74 10.01 -0.95 14.76
N ALA A 75 10.17 -1.92 15.65
CA ALA A 75 11.48 -2.41 16.06
C ALA A 75 12.21 -3.14 14.93
N ASN A 76 11.47 -3.87 14.08
CA ASN A 76 12.01 -4.60 12.93
C ASN A 76 11.05 -4.47 11.73
N TYR A 77 11.60 -4.13 10.57
CA TYR A 77 10.88 -4.13 9.29
C TYR A 77 11.68 -4.95 8.28
N LEU A 78 11.24 -6.18 8.03
CA LEU A 78 11.92 -7.10 7.12
C LEU A 78 11.25 -7.06 5.75
N VAL A 79 12.02 -6.70 4.72
CA VAL A 79 11.65 -6.89 3.32
C VAL A 79 12.55 -8.00 2.79
N PRO A 80 12.09 -9.28 2.82
CA PRO A 80 12.95 -10.44 2.60
C PRO A 80 13.46 -10.58 1.15
N GLY A 81 12.96 -9.76 0.21
CA GLY A 81 13.45 -9.68 -1.16
C GLY A 81 14.43 -8.52 -1.35
N SER A 82 15.65 -8.81 -1.82
CA SER A 82 16.57 -7.81 -2.35
C SER A 82 16.28 -7.53 -3.83
N GLY A 83 16.53 -6.32 -4.34
CA GLY A 83 16.34 -5.99 -5.77
C GLY A 83 17.09 -6.93 -6.74
N SER A 84 18.14 -7.61 -6.28
CA SER A 84 18.88 -8.66 -7.00
C SER A 84 18.08 -9.93 -7.31
N SER A 85 16.92 -10.16 -6.68
CA SER A 85 16.03 -11.28 -6.99
C SER A 85 14.88 -10.92 -7.92
N LEU A 86 14.79 -9.65 -8.34
CA LEU A 86 13.86 -9.24 -9.37
C LEU A 86 14.50 -9.51 -10.73
N PRO A 87 13.79 -10.09 -11.72
CA PRO A 87 14.27 -10.16 -13.09
C PRO A 87 14.31 -8.74 -13.67
N LEU A 88 15.37 -8.01 -13.37
CA LEU A 88 15.63 -6.69 -13.88
C LEU A 88 16.60 -6.83 -15.05
N GLU A 89 16.08 -6.75 -16.27
CA GLU A 89 16.90 -6.48 -17.46
C GLU A 89 17.53 -5.10 -17.25
N THR A 90 18.81 -5.05 -16.84
CA THR A 90 19.51 -3.78 -16.75
C THR A 90 19.62 -3.18 -18.15
N PRO A 91 19.25 -1.91 -18.36
CA PRO A 91 19.45 -1.28 -19.67
C PRO A 91 20.94 -1.31 -20.01
N ASN A 92 21.27 -1.93 -21.14
CA ASN A 92 22.63 -1.94 -21.67
C ASN A 92 22.90 -0.56 -22.28
N PHE A 93 23.75 0.23 -21.63
CA PHE A 93 24.20 1.50 -22.19
C PHE A 93 25.38 1.23 -23.13
N ASN A 94 25.26 1.65 -24.39
CA ASN A 94 26.38 1.60 -25.32
C ASN A 94 27.56 2.39 -24.74
N VAL A 95 28.70 1.71 -24.56
CA VAL A 95 29.95 2.37 -24.18
C VAL A 95 30.45 3.14 -25.40
N THR A 96 30.47 4.47 -25.33
CA THR A 96 31.18 5.31 -26.30
C THR A 96 32.65 5.41 -25.89
N GLU A 97 33.56 5.13 -26.82
CA GLU A 97 34.97 5.43 -26.62
C GLU A 97 35.17 6.95 -26.58
N ILE A 98 35.73 7.46 -25.48
CA ILE A 98 36.15 8.86 -25.39
C ILE A 98 37.51 8.96 -26.09
N ILE A 99 37.51 9.58 -27.27
CA ILE A 99 38.75 9.87 -27.99
C ILE A 99 39.27 11.24 -27.52
N LEU A 100 40.47 11.27 -26.95
CA LEU A 100 41.16 12.54 -26.66
C LEU A 100 41.57 13.19 -27.99
N VAL A 101 40.81 14.18 -28.44
CA VAL A 101 41.21 14.99 -29.60
C VAL A 101 42.07 16.16 -29.11
N ASN A 102 43.40 15.98 -29.14
CA ASN A 102 44.32 17.11 -29.02
C ASN A 102 44.28 17.93 -30.32
N LYS A 103 43.31 18.84 -30.44
CA LYS A 103 43.33 19.87 -31.49
C LYS A 103 43.43 21.25 -30.87
N VAL A 104 44.66 21.68 -30.65
CA VAL A 104 44.99 23.11 -30.62
C VAL A 104 45.94 23.35 -31.79
N ILE A 105 45.38 23.80 -32.91
CA ILE A 105 46.18 24.41 -33.98
C ILE A 105 46.02 25.90 -33.78
N SER A 106 46.98 26.55 -33.12
CA SER A 106 47.12 27.99 -33.23
C SER A 106 47.54 28.31 -34.67
N LYS A 107 46.71 29.07 -35.40
CA LYS A 107 47.17 29.74 -36.61
C LYS A 107 48.23 30.76 -36.17
N SER A 108 49.45 30.67 -36.71
CA SER A 108 50.38 31.80 -36.64
C SER A 108 49.74 32.98 -37.38
N PHE A 109 49.59 34.10 -36.67
CA PHE A 109 49.41 35.39 -37.31
C PHE A 109 50.79 35.81 -37.82
N ASN A 110 50.95 35.88 -39.14
CA ASN A 110 52.04 36.61 -39.74
C ASN A 110 51.53 38.01 -40.09
N ASP A 111 52.37 39.01 -39.78
CA ASP A 111 52.15 40.46 -39.87
C ASP A 111 51.64 40.96 -41.23
#